data_AF-A0A1Z4GL53-F1
#
_entry.id   AF-A0A1Z4GL53-F1
#
_cell.length_a   1.000
_cell.length_b   1.000
_cell.length_c   1.000
_cell.angle_alpha   90.00
_cell.angle_beta   90.00
_cell.angle_gamma   90.00
#
_symmetry.space_group_name_H-M   'P 1'
#
loop_
_entity.id
_entity.type
_entity.pdbx_description
1 polymer ?
#
loop_
_entity_poly.entity_id
_entity_poly.type
_entity_poly.pdbx_seq_one_letter_code
_entity_poly.pdbx_strand_id
1 'polypeptide(L)'
;MPELTVNISEASHQSLLKLAETSGESIQKVLDRAIENYRRYVFLAEANQAFTALRQNQTLWQEELAERQTWDQTVADGIEE
;
A
#
# COMPACT_ATOMS: atom_id res chain seq x y z
N MET A 1 -16.77 6.42 19.25
CA MET A 1 -15.81 5.29 19.15
C MET A 1 -15.20 5.08 20.52
N PRO A 2 -14.87 3.84 20.94
CA PRO A 2 -14.21 3.61 22.21
C PRO A 2 -12.83 4.28 22.21
N GLU A 3 -12.44 4.85 23.36
CA GLU A 3 -11.07 5.33 23.57
C GLU A 3 -10.16 4.12 23.74
N LEU A 4 -9.13 4.03 22.89
CA LEU A 4 -8.13 2.96 22.91
C LEU A 4 -6.76 3.59 23.15
N THR A 5 -6.00 3.03 24.09
CA THR A 5 -4.65 3.50 24.43
C THR A 5 -3.62 2.48 23.97
N VAL A 6 -2.61 2.95 23.23
CA VAL A 6 -1.45 2.15 22.81
C VAL A 6 -0.17 2.80 23.32
N ASN A 7 0.78 1.99 23.79
CA ASN A 7 2.08 2.48 24.18
C ASN A 7 2.97 2.64 22.95
N ILE A 8 3.59 3.81 22.80
CA ILE A 8 4.55 4.12 21.73
C ILE A 8 5.82 4.72 22.33
N SER A 9 6.92 4.70 21.58
CA SER A 9 8.14 5.38 22.01
C SER A 9 7.96 6.89 22.02
N GLU A 10 8.74 7.58 22.85
CA GLU A 10 8.76 9.05 22.90
C GLU A 10 9.09 9.65 21.52
N ALA A 11 10.05 9.06 20.80
CA ALA A 11 10.39 9.49 19.44
C ALA A 11 9.22 9.39 18.44
N SER A 12 8.43 8.30 18.50
CA SER A 12 7.24 8.16 17.66
C SER A 12 6.16 9.18 18.03
N HIS A 13 5.97 9.44 19.33
CA HIS A 13 5.04 10.46 19.79
C HIS A 13 5.43 11.87 19.30
N GLN A 14 6.71 12.24 19.41
CA GLN A 14 7.23 13.52 18.89
C GLN A 14 7.06 13.64 17.37
N SER A 15 7.24 12.54 16.64
CA SER A 15 7.03 12.51 15.19
C SER A 15 5.55 12.73 14.84
N LEU A 16 4.62 12.10 15.57
CA LEU A 16 3.19 12.31 15.40
C LEU A 16 2.78 13.76 15.69
N LEU A 17 3.32 14.37 16.75
CA LEU A 17 3.08 15.79 17.08
C LEU A 17 3.51 16.70 15.93
N LYS A 18 4.75 16.55 15.45
CA LYS A 18 5.27 17.37 14.36
C LYS A 18 4.47 17.22 13.07
N LEU A 19 4.04 15.99 12.75
CA LEU A 19 3.18 15.72 11.59
C LEU A 19 1.79 16.35 11.75
N ALA A 20 1.20 16.29 12.95
CA ALA A 20 -0.08 16.92 13.26
C ALA A 20 0.01 18.46 13.11
N GLU A 21 1.04 19.08 13.68
CA GLU A 21 1.31 20.52 13.55
C GLU A 21 1.48 20.94 12.08
N THR A 22 2.26 20.19 11.31
CA THR A 22 2.54 20.52 9.90
C THR A 22 1.32 20.33 9.00
N SER A 23 0.50 19.31 9.28
CA SER A 23 -0.69 19.00 8.47
C SER A 23 -1.95 19.74 8.89
N GLY A 24 -1.97 20.35 10.09
CA GLY A 24 -3.17 20.94 10.69
C GLY A 24 -4.22 19.91 11.11
N GLU A 25 -3.83 18.63 11.22
CA GLU A 25 -4.74 17.53 11.56
C GLU A 25 -4.54 17.07 13.01
N SER A 26 -5.53 16.36 13.55
CA SER A 26 -5.38 15.75 14.88
C SER A 26 -4.34 14.62 14.85
N ILE A 27 -3.65 14.40 15.98
CA ILE A 27 -2.71 13.28 16.17
C ILE A 27 -3.37 11.95 15.79
N GLN A 28 -4.64 11.75 16.15
CA GLN A 28 -5.38 10.54 15.81
C GLN A 28 -5.50 10.34 14.29
N LYS A 29 -5.88 11.38 13.55
CA LYS A 29 -6.03 11.29 12.09
C LYS A 29 -4.70 11.06 11.39
N VAL A 30 -3.63 11.67 11.89
CA VAL A 30 -2.26 11.42 11.42
C VAL A 30 -1.85 9.97 11.69
N LEU A 31 -2.14 9.45 12.88
CA LEU A 31 -1.84 8.06 13.24
C LEU A 31 -2.62 7.08 12.36
N ASP A 32 -3.92 7.29 12.14
CA ASP A 32 -4.75 6.45 11.28
C ASP A 32 -4.18 6.39 9.86
N ARG A 33 -3.77 7.55 9.30
CA ARG A 33 -3.13 7.62 7.99
C ARG A 33 -1.78 6.93 7.95
N ALA A 34 -0.97 7.08 8.99
CA ALA A 34 0.34 6.42 9.07
C ALA A 34 0.19 4.90 9.07
N ILE A 35 -0.77 4.38 9.83
CA ILE A 35 -1.08 2.94 9.89
C ILE A 35 -1.58 2.45 8.53
N GLU A 36 -2.51 3.17 7.89
CA GLU A 36 -3.03 2.78 6.58
C GLU A 36 -1.94 2.79 5.50
N ASN A 37 -1.05 3.78 5.53
CA ASN A 37 0.09 3.83 4.62
C ASN A 37 1.04 2.65 4.84
N TYR A 38 1.34 2.31 6.10
CA TYR A 38 2.17 1.14 6.41
C TYR A 38 1.50 -0.16 5.97
N ARG A 39 0.19 -0.31 6.19
CA ARG A 39 -0.58 -1.48 5.72
C ARG A 39 -0.52 -1.62 4.20
N ARG A 40 -0.69 -0.52 3.45
CA ARG A 40 -0.55 -0.51 1.98
C ARG A 40 0.85 -0.87 1.52
N TYR A 41 1.87 -0.32 2.20
CA TYR A 41 3.26 -0.64 1.92
C TYR A 41 3.54 -2.14 2.10
N VAL A 42 3.13 -2.73 3.23
CA VAL A 42 3.32 -4.16 3.50
C VAL A 42 2.63 -5.01 2.44
N PHE A 43 1.37 -4.69 2.10
CA PHE A 43 0.62 -5.40 1.07
C PHE A 43 1.34 -5.38 -0.29
N LEU A 44 1.81 -4.21 -0.73
CA LEU A 44 2.54 -4.09 -2.00
C LEU A 44 3.91 -4.79 -1.96
N ALA A 45 4.59 -4.77 -0.82
CA ALA A 45 5.86 -5.47 -0.64
C ALA A 45 5.68 -6.99 -0.78
N GLU A 46 4.63 -7.55 -0.17
CA GLU A 46 4.28 -8.97 -0.29
C GLU A 46 3.92 -9.35 -1.73
N ALA A 47 3.11 -8.54 -2.42
CA ALA A 47 2.77 -8.75 -3.83
C ALA A 47 4.03 -8.74 -4.71
N ASN A 48 4.94 -7.77 -4.51
CA ASN A 48 6.19 -7.68 -5.25
C ASN A 48 7.11 -8.88 -5.01
N GLN A 49 7.16 -9.39 -3.77
CA GLN A 49 7.91 -10.61 -3.45
C GLN A 49 7.31 -11.82 -4.17
N ALA A 50 5.99 -11.96 -4.20
CA ALA A 50 5.30 -13.03 -4.93
C ALA A 50 5.60 -12.97 -6.44
N PHE A 51 5.54 -11.78 -7.07
CA PHE A 51 5.91 -11.62 -8.47
C PHE A 51 7.40 -11.88 -8.73
N THR A 52 8.28 -11.53 -7.80
CA THR A 52 9.72 -11.84 -7.90
C THR A 52 9.94 -13.35 -7.90
N ALA A 53 9.27 -14.08 -7.01
CA ALA A 53 9.32 -15.54 -6.96
C ALA A 53 8.72 -16.17 -8.24
N LEU A 54 7.58 -15.65 -8.72
CA LEU A 54 6.94 -16.09 -9.97
C LEU A 54 7.89 -15.95 -11.17
N ARG A 55 8.58 -14.82 -11.30
CA ARG A 55 9.55 -14.55 -12.39
C ARG A 55 10.73 -15.51 -12.43
N GLN A 56 11.07 -16.14 -11.31
CA GLN A 56 12.14 -17.15 -11.25
C GLN A 56 11.68 -18.48 -11.86
N ASN A 57 10.37 -18.72 -12.00
CA ASN A 57 9.82 -19.87 -12.71
C ASN A 57 9.44 -19.46 -14.14
N GLN A 58 10.29 -19.82 -15.11
CA GLN A 58 10.10 -19.41 -16.51
C GLN A 58 8.75 -19.84 -17.09
N THR A 59 8.26 -21.06 -16.78
CA THR A 59 6.98 -21.55 -17.29
C THR A 59 5.82 -20.71 -16.77
N LEU A 60 5.71 -20.56 -15.44
CA LEU A 60 4.63 -19.79 -14.83
C LEU A 60 4.70 -18.30 -15.19
N TRP A 61 5.91 -17.76 -15.40
CA TRP A 61 6.08 -16.38 -15.85
C TRP A 61 5.57 -16.15 -17.28
N GLN A 62 5.78 -17.11 -18.19
CA GLN A 62 5.23 -17.01 -19.55
C GLN A 62 3.70 -17.12 -19.54
N GLU A 63 3.12 -17.95 -18.67
CA GLU A 63 1.66 -18.03 -18.49
C GLU A 63 1.07 -16.68 -18.02
N GLU A 64 1.67 -16.05 -17.01
CA GLU A 64 1.24 -14.73 -16.52
C GLU A 64 1.33 -13.65 -17.61
N LEU A 65 2.42 -13.63 -18.38
CA LEU A 65 2.58 -12.67 -19.49
C LEU A 65 1.54 -12.87 -20.59
N ALA A 66 1.21 -14.11 -20.93
CA ALA A 66 0.19 -14.42 -21.92
C ALA A 66 -1.21 -14.00 -21.43
N GLU A 67 -1.51 -14.21 -20.15
CA GLU A 67 -2.73 -13.71 -19.53
C GLU A 67 -2.78 -12.18 -19.58
N ARG A 68 -1.71 -11.51 -19.14
CA ARG A 68 -1.61 -10.05 -19.14
C ARG A 68 -1.82 -9.45 -20.52
N GLN A 69 -1.22 -10.03 -21.56
CA GLN A 69 -1.41 -9.60 -22.94
C GLN A 69 -2.86 -9.77 -23.43
N THR A 70 -3.60 -10.75 -22.89
CA THR A 70 -5.03 -10.90 -23.17
C THR A 70 -5.83 -9.76 -22.55
N TRP A 71 -5.51 -9.38 -21.31
CA TRP A 71 -6.15 -8.24 -20.62
C TRP A 71 -5.80 -6.89 -21.25
N ASP A 72 -4.58 -6.72 -21.77
CA ASP A 72 -4.19 -5.45 -22.43
C ASP A 72 -5.09 -5.12 -23.64
N GLN A 73 -5.78 -6.10 -24.23
CA GLN A 73 -6.72 -5.89 -25.34
C GLN A 73 -7.98 -5.11 -24.91
N THR A 74 -8.35 -5.14 -23.62
CA THR A 74 -9.54 -4.46 -23.10
C THR A 74 -9.23 -3.07 -22.53
N VAL A 75 -8.01 -2.54 -22.72
CA VAL A 75 -7.60 -1.25 -22.11
C VAL A 75 -8.40 -0.06 -22.65
N ALA A 76 -8.89 -0.14 -23.87
CA ALA A 76 -9.67 0.91 -24.53
C ALA A 76 -11.19 0.77 -24.30
N ASP A 77 -11.64 -0.31 -23.65
CA ASP A 77 -13.06 -0.57 -23.46
C ASP A 77 -13.69 0.53 -22.59
N GLY A 78 -14.75 1.16 -23.10
CA GLY A 78 -15.49 2.21 -22.38
C GLY A 78 -14.86 3.61 -22.42
N ILE A 79 -13.78 3.81 -23.17
CA ILE A 79 -13.24 5.14 -23.49
C ILE A 79 -13.94 5.63 -24.77
N GLU A 80 -14.88 6.57 -24.64
CA GLU A 80 -15.40 7.37 -25.77
C GLU A 80 -14.38 8.49 -26.09
N GLU A 81 -14.17 8.80 -27.39
CA GLU A 81 -13.17 9.80 -27.88
C GLU A 81 -13.29 11.19 -27.25
#